data_AF-H0SKH0-F1
#
_entry.id   AF-H0SKH0-F1
#
_cell.length_a   1.000
_cell.length_b   1.000
_cell.length_c   1.000
_cell.angle_alpha   90.00
_cell.angle_beta   90.00
_cell.angle_gamma   90.00
#
_symmetry.space_group_name_H-M   'P 1'
#
loop_
_entity.id
_entity.type
_entity.pdbx_description
1 polymer ?
#
loop_
_entity_poly.entity_id
_entity_poly.type
_entity_poly.pdbx_seq_one_letter_code
_entity_poly.pdbx_strand_id
1 'polypeptide(L)'
;MIRQFFMDAFASTAISDFLWAAATSEIALSALGVLIAVAGVVGYLPIVSALLGGYAKAAKLVFIVGLAALVFLLGFRTADNRAEAKTLRDQIAARDSVIANKDFDLRLAVEAAETASKQRDEAALRAKEAQDEIDDYEQRLKARPNGACLLTPDDFAGGVSNDGKR
;
A
#
# COMPACT_ATOMS: atom_id res chain seq x y z
N MET A 1 8.02 26.29 33.12
CA MET A 1 8.92 26.87 32.09
C MET A 1 9.13 25.95 30.90
N ILE A 2 9.50 24.67 31.07
CA ILE A 2 9.77 23.75 29.95
C ILE A 2 8.56 23.57 29.00
N ARG A 3 7.34 23.43 29.52
CA ARG A 3 6.12 23.32 28.70
C ARG A 3 5.81 24.56 27.85
N GLN A 4 6.13 25.75 28.37
CA GLN A 4 5.94 27.00 27.63
C GLN A 4 6.95 27.12 26.49
N PHE A 5 8.21 26.79 26.74
CA PHE A 5 9.24 26.75 25.71
C PHE A 5 8.90 25.77 24.57
N PHE A 6 8.36 24.58 24.88
CA PHE A 6 7.92 23.64 23.84
C PHE A 6 6.70 24.13 23.07
N MET A 7 5.72 24.77 23.72
CA MET A 7 4.58 25.35 22.99
C MET A 7 4.98 26.55 22.14
N ASP A 8 5.87 27.41 22.63
CA ASP A 8 6.38 28.55 21.87
C ASP A 8 7.27 28.10 20.70
N ALA A 9 8.07 27.04 20.89
CA ALA A 9 8.86 26.43 19.82
C ALA A 9 7.98 25.75 18.78
N PHE A 10 6.97 24.97 19.19
CA PHE A 10 6.01 24.36 18.26
C PHE A 10 5.16 25.40 17.53
N ALA A 11 4.72 26.45 18.21
CA ALA A 11 4.02 27.56 17.59
C ALA A 11 4.94 28.29 16.61
N SER A 12 6.21 28.55 16.97
CA SER A 12 7.18 29.19 16.10
C SER A 12 7.51 28.37 14.87
N THR A 13 7.64 27.04 14.98
CA THR A 13 7.90 26.16 13.83
C THR A 13 6.65 26.04 12.97
N ALA A 14 5.47 25.83 13.55
CA ALA A 14 4.22 25.74 12.78
C ALA A 14 3.87 27.05 12.07
N ILE A 15 4.09 28.20 12.72
CA ILE A 15 3.89 29.52 12.10
C ILE A 15 4.95 29.77 11.02
N SER A 16 6.22 29.39 11.27
CA SER A 16 7.29 29.46 10.28
C SER A 16 6.95 28.64 9.04
N ASP A 17 6.54 27.39 9.22
CA ASP A 17 6.19 26.47 8.13
C ASP A 17 4.95 26.96 7.38
N PHE A 18 3.95 27.50 8.09
CA PHE A 18 2.78 28.09 7.47
C PHE A 18 3.12 29.37 6.68
N LEU A 19 3.97 30.24 7.22
CA LEU A 19 4.46 31.44 6.52
C LEU A 19 5.31 31.06 5.31
N TRP A 20 6.14 30.02 5.42
CA TRP A 20 6.92 29.50 4.29
C TRP A 20 6.03 28.90 3.22
N ALA A 21 5.04 28.08 3.60
CA ALA A 21 4.07 27.51 2.67
C ALA A 21 3.21 28.61 2.01
N ALA A 22 2.84 29.64 2.75
CA ALA A 22 2.12 30.79 2.21
C ALA A 22 3.01 31.60 1.25
N ALA A 23 4.28 31.82 1.59
CA ALA A 23 5.24 32.56 0.78
C ALA A 23 5.62 31.83 -0.52
N THR A 24 5.66 30.50 -0.52
CA THR A 24 5.93 29.68 -1.71
C THR A 24 4.68 29.28 -2.47
N SER A 25 3.49 29.68 -1.99
CA SER A 25 2.22 29.45 -2.68
C SER A 25 2.20 30.12 -4.06
N GLU A 26 1.44 29.53 -5.00
CA GLU A 26 1.32 30.05 -6.36
C GLU A 26 0.69 31.45 -6.41
N ILE A 27 -0.20 31.73 -5.45
CA ILE A 27 -0.85 33.03 -5.30
C ILE A 27 0.16 34.08 -4.84
N ALA A 28 1.01 33.76 -3.86
CA ALA A 28 2.04 34.68 -3.38
C ALA A 28 3.12 34.94 -4.44
N LEU A 29 3.58 33.90 -5.14
CA LEU A 29 4.59 34.03 -6.20
C LEU A 29 4.06 34.82 -7.40
N SER A 30 2.81 34.61 -7.81
CA SER A 30 2.18 35.37 -8.89
C SER A 30 1.96 36.84 -8.51
N ALA A 31 1.47 37.11 -7.29
CA ALA A 31 1.32 38.46 -6.78
C ALA A 31 2.67 39.20 -6.69
N LEU A 32 3.72 38.54 -6.20
CA LEU A 32 5.09 39.08 -6.17
C LEU A 32 5.59 39.37 -7.59
N GLY A 33 5.36 38.47 -8.54
CA GLY A 33 5.71 38.65 -9.95
C GLY A 33 5.03 39.87 -10.58
N VAL A 34 3.74 40.08 -10.31
CA VAL A 34 3.01 41.28 -10.76
C VAL A 34 3.60 42.55 -10.14
N LEU A 35 3.92 42.53 -8.84
CA LEU A 35 4.51 43.67 -8.15
C LEU A 35 5.89 44.03 -8.75
N ILE A 36 6.71 43.03 -9.05
CA ILE A 36 8.01 43.21 -9.73
C ILE A 36 7.80 43.79 -11.13
N ALA A 37 6.82 43.30 -11.89
CA ALA A 37 6.52 43.85 -13.22
C ALA A 37 6.14 45.34 -13.14
N VAL A 38 5.28 45.71 -12.20
CA VAL A 38 4.88 47.12 -11.97
C VAL A 38 6.08 47.97 -11.52
N ALA A 39 6.90 47.46 -10.59
CA ALA A 39 8.10 48.15 -10.14
C ALA A 39 9.14 48.33 -11.26
N GLY A 40 9.26 47.35 -12.15
CA GLY A 40 10.10 47.41 -13.35
C GLY A 40 9.61 48.48 -14.33
N VAL A 41 8.30 48.51 -14.60
CA VAL A 41 7.68 49.54 -15.45
C VAL A 41 7.92 50.94 -14.88
N VAL A 42 7.65 51.17 -13.58
CA VAL A 42 7.82 52.49 -12.95
C VAL A 42 9.29 52.90 -12.83
N GLY A 43 10.19 51.95 -12.55
CA GLY A 43 11.61 52.21 -12.30
C GLY A 43 12.45 52.35 -13.57
N TYR A 44 12.15 51.60 -14.64
CA TYR A 44 12.99 51.52 -15.85
C TYR A 44 12.40 52.19 -17.09
N LEU A 45 11.09 52.47 -17.17
CA LEU A 45 10.56 53.27 -18.28
C LEU A 45 10.80 54.77 -18.03
N PRO A 46 11.56 55.46 -18.91
CA PRO A 46 11.95 56.85 -18.70
C PRO A 46 10.75 57.80 -18.64
N ILE A 47 9.70 57.55 -19.43
CA ILE A 47 8.46 58.35 -19.49
C ILE A 47 7.73 58.34 -18.13
N VAL A 48 7.64 57.18 -17.48
CA VAL A 48 6.93 57.02 -16.20
C VAL A 48 7.80 57.53 -15.05
N SER A 49 9.10 57.25 -15.08
CA SER A 49 10.05 57.70 -14.06
C SER A 49 10.18 59.23 -13.99
N ALA A 50 10.04 59.92 -15.13
CA ALA A 50 10.04 61.38 -15.20
C ALA A 50 8.77 62.00 -14.58
N LEU A 51 7.64 61.28 -14.66
CA LEU A 51 6.34 61.74 -14.14
C LEU A 51 6.20 61.50 -12.63
N LEU A 52 6.79 60.42 -12.10
CA LEU A 52 6.75 60.04 -10.69
C LEU A 52 7.97 60.50 -9.86
N GLY A 53 8.92 61.23 -10.46
CA GLY A 53 10.03 61.86 -9.75
C GLY A 53 10.88 60.90 -8.89
N GLY A 54 11.23 61.33 -7.67
CA GLY A 54 12.17 60.66 -6.75
C GLY A 54 11.83 59.21 -6.36
N TYR A 55 10.59 58.77 -6.60
CA TYR A 55 10.14 57.39 -6.35
C TYR A 55 10.75 56.37 -7.32
N ALA A 56 11.30 56.80 -8.46
CA ALA A 56 11.95 55.91 -9.43
C ALA A 56 13.15 55.14 -8.84
N LYS A 57 13.91 55.75 -7.92
CA LYS A 57 15.03 55.06 -7.24
C LYS A 57 14.55 53.99 -6.27
N ALA A 58 13.48 54.26 -5.53
CA ALA A 58 12.87 53.29 -4.63
C ALA A 58 12.27 52.12 -5.41
N ALA A 59 11.59 52.38 -6.54
CA ALA A 59 11.04 51.35 -7.40
C ALA A 59 12.11 50.40 -7.97
N LYS A 60 13.28 50.93 -8.37
CA LYS A 60 14.42 50.10 -8.79
C LYS A 60 14.94 49.18 -7.69
N LEU A 61 14.99 49.68 -6.45
CA LEU A 61 15.45 48.90 -5.30
C LEU A 61 14.45 47.79 -4.98
N VAL A 62 13.14 48.10 -4.97
CA VAL A 62 12.06 47.12 -4.82
C VAL A 62 12.10 46.07 -5.92
N PHE A 63 12.37 46.46 -7.17
CA PHE A 63 12.53 45.53 -8.28
C PHE A 63 13.69 44.55 -8.05
N ILE A 64 14.88 45.03 -7.68
CA ILE A 64 16.06 44.19 -7.47
C ILE A 64 15.84 43.24 -6.28
N VAL A 65 15.34 43.75 -5.16
CA VAL A 65 15.07 42.94 -3.95
C VAL A 65 13.97 41.92 -4.22
N GLY A 66 12.88 42.32 -4.90
CA GLY A 66 11.80 41.43 -5.29
C GLY A 66 12.27 40.33 -6.23
N LEU A 67 13.10 40.64 -7.22
CA LEU A 67 13.64 39.67 -8.16
C LEU A 67 14.57 38.67 -7.45
N ALA A 68 15.45 39.15 -6.57
CA ALA A 68 16.30 38.30 -5.76
C ALA A 68 15.47 37.36 -4.86
N ALA A 69 14.43 37.87 -4.21
CA ALA A 69 13.51 37.07 -3.41
C ALA A 69 12.76 36.03 -4.25
N LEU A 70 12.30 36.39 -5.45
CA LEU A 70 11.59 35.49 -6.36
C LEU A 70 12.49 34.33 -6.80
N VAL A 71 13.73 34.62 -7.21
CA VAL A 71 14.72 33.60 -7.60
C VAL A 71 15.05 32.68 -6.43
N PHE A 72 15.21 33.24 -5.23
CA PHE A 72 15.45 32.46 -4.01
C PHE A 72 14.28 31.52 -3.68
N LEU A 73 13.04 32.02 -3.69
CA LEU A 73 11.84 31.23 -3.41
C LEU A 73 11.61 30.13 -4.46
N LEU A 74 11.82 30.43 -5.75
CA LEU A 74 11.76 29.43 -6.81
C LEU A 74 12.85 28.36 -6.63
N GLY A 75 14.07 28.76 -6.28
CA GLY A 75 15.17 27.85 -5.99
C GLY A 75 14.80 26.84 -4.90
N PHE A 76 14.31 27.33 -3.76
CA PHE A 76 13.84 26.47 -2.65
C PHE A 76 12.68 25.55 -3.08
N ARG A 77 11.66 26.08 -3.75
CA ARG A 77 10.53 25.27 -4.24
C ARG A 77 10.99 24.15 -5.19
N THR A 78 11.96 24.41 -6.05
CA THR A 78 12.51 23.36 -6.93
C THR A 78 13.34 22.32 -6.19
N ALA A 79 14.00 22.69 -5.09
CA ALA A 79 14.72 21.76 -4.23
C ALA A 79 13.76 20.87 -3.43
N ASP A 80 12.71 21.44 -2.85
CA ASP A 80 11.67 20.72 -2.11
C ASP A 80 10.93 19.73 -3.01
N ASN A 81 10.50 20.18 -4.20
CA ASN A 81 9.85 19.29 -5.18
C ASN A 81 10.74 18.11 -5.59
N ARG A 82 12.07 18.29 -5.64
CA ARG A 82 13.01 17.19 -5.94
C ARG A 82 13.15 16.22 -4.78
N ALA A 83 13.14 16.73 -3.55
CA ALA A 83 13.16 15.90 -2.35
C ALA A 83 11.87 15.07 -2.24
N GLU A 84 10.70 15.69 -2.45
CA GLU A 84 9.40 15.02 -2.45
C GLU A 84 9.28 14.00 -3.60
N ALA A 85 9.77 14.32 -4.79
CA ALA A 85 9.79 13.36 -5.90
C ALA A 85 10.66 12.14 -5.60
N LYS A 86 11.77 12.32 -4.87
CA LYS A 86 12.62 11.21 -4.43
C LYS A 86 11.90 10.36 -3.38
N THR A 87 11.28 10.97 -2.38
CA THR A 87 10.57 10.22 -1.34
C THR A 87 9.36 9.46 -1.90
N LEU A 88 8.62 10.02 -2.86
CA LEU A 88 7.56 9.31 -3.55
C LEU A 88 8.08 8.10 -4.33
N ARG A 89 9.22 8.23 -5.02
CA ARG A 89 9.85 7.11 -5.75
C ARG A 89 10.26 6.00 -4.79
N ASP A 90 10.85 6.35 -3.65
CA ASP A 90 11.26 5.38 -2.64
C ASP A 90 10.03 4.66 -2.04
N GLN A 91 8.92 5.37 -1.82
CA GLN A 91 7.65 4.79 -1.36
C GLN A 91 7.02 3.85 -2.39
N ILE A 92 7.08 4.20 -3.68
CA ILE A 92 6.60 3.33 -4.77
C ILE A 92 7.44 2.05 -4.84
N ALA A 93 8.76 2.16 -4.81
CA ALA A 93 9.65 0.99 -4.81
C ALA A 93 9.39 0.06 -3.61
N ALA A 94 9.14 0.62 -2.42
CA ALA A 94 8.75 -0.16 -1.26
C ALA A 94 7.41 -0.88 -1.46
N ARG A 95 6.41 -0.20 -2.03
CA ARG A 95 5.08 -0.78 -2.34
C ARG A 95 5.18 -1.91 -3.35
N ASP A 96 5.99 -1.76 -4.40
CA ASP A 96 6.17 -2.78 -5.43
C ASP A 96 6.75 -4.08 -4.83
N SER A 97 7.72 -3.97 -3.91
CA SER A 97 8.26 -5.14 -3.22
C SER A 97 7.22 -5.87 -2.36
N VAL A 98 6.30 -5.13 -1.74
CA VAL A 98 5.22 -5.71 -0.94
C VAL A 98 4.20 -6.42 -1.84
N ILE A 99 3.88 -5.83 -3.00
CA ILE A 99 2.97 -6.42 -3.98
C ILE A 99 3.55 -7.74 -4.50
N ALA A 100 4.84 -7.76 -4.87
CA ALA A 100 5.49 -8.98 -5.35
C ALA A 100 5.45 -10.12 -4.33
N ASN A 101 5.70 -9.82 -3.05
CA ASN A 101 5.61 -10.81 -1.98
C ASN A 101 4.17 -11.30 -1.79
N LYS A 102 3.18 -10.40 -1.85
CA LYS A 102 1.77 -10.77 -1.73
C LYS A 102 1.30 -11.65 -2.88
N ASP A 103 1.72 -11.37 -4.11
CA ASP A 103 1.41 -12.21 -5.27
C ASP A 103 2.00 -13.61 -5.13
N PHE A 104 3.22 -13.72 -4.60
CA PHE A 104 3.84 -15.01 -4.31
C PHE A 104 3.08 -15.80 -3.24
N ASP A 105 2.73 -15.15 -2.12
CA ASP A 105 1.92 -15.76 -1.06
C ASP A 105 0.55 -16.23 -1.59
N LEU A 106 -0.09 -15.43 -2.44
CA LEU A 106 -1.41 -15.72 -3.00
C LEU A 106 -1.34 -16.93 -3.94
N ARG A 107 -0.28 -17.03 -4.76
CA ARG A 107 -0.04 -18.22 -5.61
C ARG A 107 0.15 -19.48 -4.77
N LEU A 108 0.97 -19.42 -3.72
CA LEU A 108 1.15 -20.55 -2.81
C LEU A 108 -0.16 -20.95 -2.13
N ALA A 109 -0.97 -19.98 -1.69
CA ALA A 109 -2.27 -20.25 -1.08
C ALA A 109 -3.26 -20.90 -2.07
N VAL A 110 -3.26 -20.46 -3.32
CA VAL A 110 -4.10 -21.06 -4.39
C VAL A 110 -3.65 -22.49 -4.69
N GLU A 111 -2.35 -22.73 -4.82
CA GLU A 111 -1.80 -24.08 -5.04
C GLU A 111 -2.10 -25.02 -3.88
N ALA A 112 -1.96 -24.53 -2.64
CA ALA A 112 -2.34 -25.27 -1.43
C ALA A 112 -3.86 -25.58 -1.40
N ALA A 113 -4.71 -24.64 -1.84
CA ALA A 113 -6.14 -24.85 -1.92
C ALA A 113 -6.53 -25.89 -2.99
N GLU A 114 -5.87 -25.85 -4.16
CA GLU A 114 -6.11 -26.81 -5.24
C GLU A 114 -5.66 -28.23 -4.87
N THR A 115 -4.52 -28.35 -4.19
CA THR A 115 -4.05 -29.65 -3.68
C THR A 115 -4.98 -30.19 -2.59
N ALA A 116 -5.45 -29.34 -1.67
CA ALA A 116 -6.43 -29.73 -0.67
C ALA A 116 -7.77 -30.13 -1.30
N SER A 117 -8.24 -29.45 -2.36
CA SER A 117 -9.48 -29.85 -3.04
C SER A 117 -9.35 -31.20 -3.72
N LYS A 118 -8.24 -31.46 -4.41
CA LYS A 118 -7.97 -32.78 -5.03
C LYS A 118 -7.95 -33.90 -4.00
N GLN A 119 -7.27 -33.70 -2.87
CA GLN A 119 -7.25 -34.69 -1.79
C GLN A 119 -8.63 -34.95 -1.19
N ARG A 120 -9.48 -33.91 -1.09
CA ARG A 120 -10.86 -34.06 -0.62
C ARG A 120 -11.70 -34.87 -1.62
N ASP A 121 -11.55 -34.63 -2.92
CA ASP A 121 -12.29 -35.36 -3.95
C ASP A 121 -11.87 -36.83 -3.99
N GLU A 122 -10.57 -37.12 -3.89
CA GLU A 122 -10.05 -38.50 -3.79
C GLU A 122 -10.51 -39.21 -2.51
N ALA A 123 -10.56 -38.50 -1.38
CA ALA A 123 -11.07 -39.05 -0.13
C ALA A 123 -12.58 -39.32 -0.21
N ALA A 124 -13.34 -38.45 -0.88
CA ALA A 124 -14.76 -38.64 -1.10
C ALA A 124 -15.05 -39.84 -2.02
N LEU A 125 -14.24 -40.05 -3.05
CA LEU A 125 -14.32 -41.24 -3.91
C LEU A 125 -14.04 -42.52 -3.12
N ARG A 126 -12.95 -42.57 -2.37
CA ARG A 126 -12.63 -43.73 -1.51
C ARG A 126 -13.70 -44.01 -0.47
N ALA A 127 -14.30 -42.96 0.11
CA ALA A 127 -15.39 -43.12 1.06
C ALA A 127 -16.66 -43.70 0.40
N LYS A 128 -16.95 -43.32 -0.85
CA LYS A 128 -18.07 -43.90 -1.62
C LYS A 128 -17.81 -45.36 -1.96
N GLU A 129 -16.63 -45.70 -2.47
CA GLU A 129 -16.27 -47.09 -2.78
C GLU A 129 -16.37 -47.99 -1.54
N ALA A 130 -15.90 -47.51 -0.38
CA ALA A 130 -16.04 -48.24 0.87
C ALA A 130 -17.50 -48.37 1.34
N GLN A 131 -18.34 -47.35 1.11
CA GLN A 131 -19.78 -47.45 1.39
C GLN A 131 -20.46 -48.47 0.48
N ASP A 132 -20.17 -48.45 -0.81
CA ASP A 132 -20.73 -49.41 -1.77
C ASP A 132 -20.34 -50.86 -1.41
N GLU A 133 -19.10 -51.09 -0.96
CA GLU A 133 -18.65 -52.41 -0.49
C GLU A 133 -19.37 -52.86 0.79
N ILE A 134 -19.60 -51.93 1.74
CA ILE A 134 -20.37 -52.21 2.97
C ILE A 134 -21.82 -52.56 2.63
N ASP A 135 -22.46 -51.79 1.75
CA ASP A 135 -23.85 -52.00 1.34
C ASP A 135 -24.01 -53.33 0.59
N ASP A 136 -23.06 -53.68 -0.29
CA ASP A 136 -23.03 -54.98 -0.96
C ASP A 136 -22.83 -56.13 0.04
N TYR A 137 -21.94 -55.97 1.03
CA TYR A 137 -21.77 -56.94 2.10
C TYR A 137 -23.04 -57.10 2.94
N GLU A 138 -23.74 -56.01 3.26
CA GLU A 138 -25.03 -56.04 3.97
C GLU A 138 -26.11 -56.78 3.16
N GLN A 139 -26.20 -56.52 1.84
CA GLN A 139 -27.13 -57.23 0.96
C GLN A 139 -26.84 -58.73 0.90
N ARG A 140 -25.56 -59.12 0.78
CA ARG A 140 -25.15 -60.53 0.86
C ARG A 140 -25.56 -61.17 2.17
N LEU A 141 -25.39 -60.48 3.29
CA LEU A 141 -25.81 -60.98 4.61
C LEU A 141 -27.33 -61.16 4.70
N LYS A 142 -28.12 -60.19 4.21
CA LYS A 142 -29.59 -60.26 4.19
C LYS A 142 -30.13 -61.39 3.31
N ALA A 143 -29.44 -61.73 2.23
CA ALA A 143 -29.82 -62.81 1.32
C ALA A 143 -29.49 -64.21 1.85
N ARG A 144 -28.71 -64.34 2.95
CA ARG A 144 -28.42 -65.64 3.55
C ARG A 144 -29.68 -66.17 4.28
N PRO A 145 -30.08 -67.43 4.04
CA PRO A 145 -31.33 -68.00 4.59
C PRO A 145 -31.30 -68.24 6.12
N ASN A 146 -30.15 -68.12 6.78
CA ASN A 146 -29.99 -68.35 8.22
C ASN A 146 -29.49 -67.08 8.91
N GLY A 147 -30.39 -66.33 9.56
CA GLY A 147 -30.10 -65.08 10.29
C GLY A 147 -29.36 -65.23 11.62
N ALA A 148 -28.73 -66.37 11.89
CA ALA A 148 -27.90 -66.57 13.07
C ALA A 148 -26.45 -66.22 12.72
N CYS A 149 -25.89 -65.21 13.38
CA CYS A 149 -24.49 -64.78 13.28
C CYS A 149 -23.53 -65.94 13.62
N LEU A 150 -23.20 -66.77 12.65
CA LEU A 150 -22.10 -67.72 12.72
C LEU A 150 -21.16 -67.37 11.58
N LEU A 151 -20.07 -66.66 11.93
CA LEU A 151 -18.88 -66.56 11.08
C LEU A 151 -18.55 -67.97 10.60
N THR A 152 -18.72 -68.22 9.30
CA THR A 152 -18.36 -69.50 8.70
C THR A 152 -16.84 -69.52 8.46
N PRO A 153 -16.16 -70.68 8.54
CA PRO A 153 -14.71 -70.75 8.35
C PRO A 153 -14.22 -70.17 7.02
N ASP A 154 -15.10 -70.12 6.03
CA ASP A 154 -14.86 -69.56 4.69
C ASP A 154 -14.82 -68.02 4.67
N ASP A 155 -15.33 -67.34 5.70
CA ASP A 155 -15.28 -65.88 5.83
C ASP A 155 -13.90 -65.36 6.28
N PHE A 156 -12.94 -66.27 6.55
CA PHE A 156 -11.54 -65.93 6.87
C PHE A 156 -10.64 -66.25 5.66
N ALA A 157 -10.15 -65.22 4.97
CA ALA A 157 -9.33 -65.35 3.75
C ALA A 157 -7.98 -66.09 3.92
N GLY A 158 -7.65 -66.58 5.12
CA GLY A 158 -6.46 -67.39 5.42
C GLY A 158 -6.75 -68.73 6.12
N GLY A 159 -8.02 -69.10 6.30
CA GLY A 159 -8.42 -70.27 7.09
C GLY A 159 -8.25 -70.06 8.61
N VAL A 160 -9.17 -70.58 9.40
CA VAL A 160 -9.07 -70.55 10.87
C VAL A 160 -8.10 -71.65 11.29
N SER A 161 -6.93 -71.30 11.84
CA SER A 161 -6.02 -72.29 12.45
C SER A 161 -6.76 -72.96 13.60
N ASN A 162 -7.09 -74.24 13.43
CA ASN A 162 -7.76 -75.04 14.44
C ASN A 162 -6.70 -75.51 15.44
N ASP A 163 -6.25 -74.59 16.30
CA ASP A 163 -5.37 -74.89 17.43
C ASP A 163 -6.19 -75.58 18.52
N GLY A 164 -6.61 -76.81 18.22
CA GLY A 164 -7.25 -77.72 19.15
C GLY A 164 -6.28 -78.11 20.25
N LYS A 165 -6.23 -77.32 21.33
CA LYS A 165 -5.74 -77.81 22.61
C LYS A 165 -6.84 -78.63 23.29
N ARG A 166 -6.64 -79.94 23.22
CA ARG A 166 -7.16 -80.93 24.18
C ARG A 166 -6.80 -80.57 25.61
#